data_AF-A0A251TWB5-F1
#
_entry.id   AF-A0A251TWB5-F1
#
_cell.length_a   1.000
_cell.length_b   1.000
_cell.length_c   1.000
_cell.angle_alpha   90.00
_cell.angle_beta   90.00
_cell.angle_gamma   90.00
#
_symmetry.space_group_name_H-M   'P 1'
#
loop_
_entity.id
_entity.type
_entity.pdbx_description
1 polymer ?
#
loop_
_entity_poly.entity_id
_entity_poly.type
_entity_poly.pdbx_seq_one_letter_code
_entity_poly.pdbx_strand_id
1 'polypeptide(L)'
;MNCLQNLPRSCNSIMSSRKFKFQSASHTCFVKLAMNHREKRLMNATAFRQICLMQATPSSTSGVSTEDTKESEEKSDIYSNNMTEAMGAVLTYRHELGMNYNFITPDLIVGSCLQTPADVDKLRSIGVKTIYCLQQNSDLEYFSVDIEAIREYASTFDDIEHLRAEIRDFDAFDLRLRLPCVVSKLHKAINRNGGIAYIHCTAGLGRAPGTALAYMFWVQDYKLNDALTLLLSKRSCFPKMDAIKSATVDILTGLKRKPVTLTWKGAECSSVEISGLDIGWGQRIPLKYIESQGSWTLHRDLPEGRYEYKYIVDGEWVTNKHELLTPVDDKGNINNYLQVSDDDPESLSTALWERLLSDDFDLTTDERQVVKQFLDDCPDAE
;
A
#
# COMPACT_ATOMS: atom_id res chain seq x y z
N MET A 1 -30.50 44.83 -49.82
CA MET A 1 -29.95 44.08 -50.97
C MET A 1 -30.03 42.60 -50.60
N ASN A 2 -31.16 41.94 -50.89
CA ASN A 2 -31.44 41.12 -52.10
C ASN A 2 -30.45 39.95 -52.25
N CYS A 3 -30.81 38.69 -52.46
CA CYS A 3 -32.11 38.03 -52.71
C CYS A 3 -31.95 36.49 -52.57
N LEU A 4 -33.09 35.84 -52.41
CA LEU A 4 -33.39 34.41 -52.37
C LEU A 4 -33.37 33.72 -53.76
N GLN A 5 -33.35 32.36 -53.71
CA GLN A 5 -33.96 31.35 -54.61
C GLN A 5 -33.25 30.89 -55.91
N ASN A 6 -32.96 29.57 -56.02
CA ASN A 6 -33.83 28.60 -56.75
C ASN A 6 -33.30 27.15 -56.79
N LEU A 7 -34.24 26.21 -56.64
CA LEU A 7 -34.22 24.73 -56.86
C LEU A 7 -34.64 24.42 -58.33
N PRO A 8 -34.49 23.19 -58.93
CA PRO A 8 -35.41 22.04 -58.69
C PRO A 8 -34.99 20.56 -59.01
N ARG A 9 -35.63 19.63 -58.27
CA ARG A 9 -36.34 18.35 -58.59
C ARG A 9 -35.74 17.15 -59.38
N SER A 10 -35.77 15.95 -58.78
CA SER A 10 -36.63 14.75 -59.10
C SER A 10 -36.30 13.56 -58.15
N CYS A 11 -37.23 12.98 -57.35
CA CYS A 11 -38.17 11.83 -57.54
C CYS A 11 -37.52 10.52 -58.04
N ASN A 12 -37.74 9.27 -57.56
CA ASN A 12 -38.66 8.60 -56.60
C ASN A 12 -38.17 7.14 -56.35
N SER A 13 -38.53 6.52 -55.20
CA SER A 13 -38.88 5.08 -54.95
C SER A 13 -38.50 4.69 -53.50
N ILE A 14 -39.40 4.57 -52.49
CA ILE A 14 -40.47 3.58 -52.17
C ILE A 14 -39.98 2.36 -51.35
N MET A 15 -40.67 2.14 -50.20
CA MET A 15 -40.74 0.95 -49.28
C MET A 15 -39.58 0.76 -48.28
N SER A 16 -39.75 0.39 -47.01
CA SER A 16 -40.89 -0.05 -46.17
C SER A 16 -40.48 0.12 -44.70
N SER A 17 -41.43 0.46 -43.84
CA SER A 17 -41.24 0.67 -42.41
C SER A 17 -41.27 -0.64 -41.62
N ARG A 18 -40.22 -0.92 -40.84
CA ARG A 18 -40.29 -1.85 -39.70
C ARG A 18 -39.80 -1.15 -38.45
N LYS A 19 -40.75 -0.78 -37.60
CA LYS A 19 -40.52 -0.37 -36.21
C LYS A 19 -39.99 -1.57 -35.44
N PHE A 20 -38.75 -1.51 -34.96
CA PHE A 20 -38.30 -2.39 -33.88
C PHE A 20 -38.55 -1.69 -32.54
N LYS A 21 -39.49 -2.25 -31.78
CA LYS A 21 -39.70 -1.94 -30.37
C LYS A 21 -38.47 -2.42 -29.60
N PHE A 22 -37.75 -1.51 -28.93
CA PHE A 22 -36.87 -1.88 -27.83
C PHE A 22 -37.75 -2.31 -26.66
N GLN A 23 -37.84 -3.62 -26.41
CA GLN A 23 -38.33 -4.14 -25.14
C GLN A 23 -37.17 -4.09 -24.15
N SER A 24 -37.33 -3.32 -23.07
CA SER A 24 -36.48 -3.41 -21.89
C SER A 24 -36.67 -4.79 -21.26
N ALA A 25 -35.68 -5.67 -21.42
CA ALA A 25 -35.60 -6.87 -20.59
C ALA A 25 -34.97 -6.45 -19.26
N SER A 26 -35.77 -6.48 -18.20
CA SER A 26 -35.28 -6.42 -16.82
C SER A 26 -34.49 -7.70 -16.52
N HIS A 27 -33.17 -7.64 -16.56
CA HIS A 27 -32.33 -8.70 -16.02
C HIS A 27 -32.36 -8.66 -14.48
N THR A 28 -33.43 -9.23 -13.93
CA THR A 28 -33.53 -9.62 -12.53
C THR A 28 -32.83 -10.97 -12.35
N CYS A 29 -31.50 -10.99 -12.33
CA CYS A 29 -30.76 -12.20 -11.93
C CYS A 29 -29.33 -11.88 -11.46
N PHE A 30 -29.17 -11.27 -10.28
CA PHE A 30 -27.87 -11.29 -9.58
C PHE A 30 -27.96 -11.36 -8.04
N VAL A 31 -29.16 -11.36 -7.44
CA VAL A 31 -29.30 -11.25 -5.97
C VAL A 31 -29.37 -12.60 -5.23
N LYS A 32 -29.41 -13.75 -5.93
CA LYS A 32 -29.62 -15.06 -5.27
C LYS A 32 -28.36 -15.87 -4.92
N LEU A 33 -27.17 -15.45 -5.35
CA LEU A 33 -25.92 -16.19 -5.02
C LEU A 33 -25.24 -15.73 -3.73
N ALA A 34 -25.59 -14.55 -3.19
CA ALA A 34 -24.95 -13.99 -2.01
C ALA A 34 -25.33 -14.70 -0.68
N MET A 35 -26.47 -15.39 -0.62
CA MET A 35 -26.97 -15.96 0.65
C MET A 35 -26.39 -17.35 0.97
N ASN A 36 -25.99 -18.14 -0.04
CA ASN A 36 -25.40 -19.47 0.19
C ASN A 36 -23.89 -19.44 0.52
N HIS A 37 -23.25 -18.25 0.44
CA HIS A 37 -21.83 -18.08 0.78
C HIS A 37 -21.58 -17.69 2.24
N ARG A 38 -22.62 -17.47 3.05
CA ARG A 38 -22.45 -17.11 4.48
C ARG A 38 -21.74 -18.20 5.29
N GLU A 39 -21.91 -19.48 4.94
CA GLU A 39 -21.22 -20.58 5.62
C GLU A 39 -19.82 -20.87 5.06
N LYS A 40 -19.53 -20.50 3.80
CA LYS A 40 -18.18 -20.61 3.21
C LYS A 40 -17.26 -19.40 3.49
N ARG A 41 -17.80 -18.26 3.92
CA ARG A 41 -17.04 -17.05 4.29
C ARG A 41 -16.29 -17.17 5.63
N LEU A 42 -16.63 -18.16 6.46
CA LEU A 42 -16.03 -18.31 7.79
C LEU A 42 -14.70 -19.07 7.80
N MET A 43 -14.33 -19.74 6.70
CA MET A 43 -12.98 -20.30 6.55
C MET A 43 -12.05 -19.26 5.93
N ASN A 44 -10.86 -19.15 6.55
CA ASN A 44 -9.72 -18.27 6.27
C ASN A 44 -9.68 -16.87 6.92
N ALA A 45 -10.69 -16.38 7.64
CA ALA A 45 -10.54 -15.13 8.40
C ALA A 45 -9.48 -15.28 9.52
N THR A 46 -9.50 -16.39 10.26
CA THR A 46 -8.53 -16.65 11.34
C THR A 46 -7.10 -16.83 10.83
N ALA A 47 -6.90 -17.62 9.77
CA ALA A 47 -5.58 -17.85 9.20
C ALA A 47 -5.03 -16.58 8.51
N PHE A 48 -5.88 -15.82 7.81
CA PHE A 48 -5.49 -14.53 7.25
C PHE A 48 -5.13 -13.52 8.33
N ARG A 49 -5.94 -13.40 9.40
CA ARG A 49 -5.60 -12.57 10.57
C ARG A 49 -4.27 -12.99 11.19
N GLN A 50 -4.01 -14.29 11.31
CA GLN A 50 -2.76 -14.78 11.86
C GLN A 50 -1.56 -14.42 10.98
N ILE A 51 -1.70 -14.46 9.65
CA ILE A 51 -0.69 -13.96 8.70
C ILE A 51 -0.48 -12.45 8.89
N CYS A 52 -1.55 -11.67 8.97
CA CYS A 52 -1.48 -10.23 9.18
C CYS A 52 -0.83 -9.85 10.53
N LEU A 53 -0.94 -10.70 11.54
CA LEU A 53 -0.37 -10.50 12.88
C LEU A 53 1.12 -10.89 12.99
N MET A 54 1.67 -11.66 12.04
CA MET A 54 3.08 -12.07 12.10
C MET A 54 3.99 -10.84 12.13
N GLN A 55 4.91 -10.81 13.10
CA GLN A 55 5.90 -9.76 13.26
C GLN A 55 6.94 -9.85 12.15
N ALA A 56 7.36 -8.70 11.61
CA ALA A 56 8.39 -8.64 10.60
C ALA A 56 9.75 -9.05 11.18
N THR A 57 10.55 -9.77 10.39
CA THR A 57 11.90 -10.20 10.76
C THR A 57 12.83 -8.98 10.90
N PRO A 58 13.63 -8.90 11.97
CA PRO A 58 14.53 -7.76 12.18
C PRO A 58 15.64 -7.75 11.12
N SER A 59 15.93 -6.57 10.56
CA SER A 59 17.17 -6.29 9.86
C SER A 59 18.22 -5.81 10.87
N SER A 60 19.39 -6.45 10.86
CA SER A 60 20.47 -6.18 11.80
C SER A 60 21.41 -5.10 11.30
N THR A 61 21.54 -3.99 12.03
CA THR A 61 22.73 -3.14 12.01
C THR A 61 22.88 -2.42 13.35
N SER A 62 24.00 -2.65 14.02
CA SER A 62 24.34 -2.10 15.34
C SER A 62 25.24 -0.88 15.25
N GLY A 63 24.95 0.15 16.05
CA GLY A 63 25.90 1.20 16.39
C GLY A 63 25.24 2.32 17.21
N VAL A 64 25.63 2.47 18.47
CA VAL A 64 25.22 3.59 19.34
C VAL A 64 26.32 4.65 19.30
N SER A 65 25.97 5.87 18.91
CA SER A 65 26.76 7.08 19.13
C SER A 65 25.82 8.27 19.30
N THR A 66 26.19 9.18 20.21
CA THR A 66 25.59 10.51 20.30
C THR A 66 25.88 11.27 19.01
N GLU A 67 24.83 11.58 18.24
CA GLU A 67 24.94 12.13 16.89
C GLU A 67 25.30 13.62 16.88
N ASP A 68 26.38 13.95 16.16
CA ASP A 68 26.66 15.30 15.69
C ASP A 68 25.72 15.65 14.52
N THR A 69 25.35 16.92 14.35
CA THR A 69 24.42 17.38 13.28
C THR A 69 24.82 16.90 11.87
N LYS A 70 26.13 16.78 11.60
CA LYS A 70 26.64 16.27 10.32
C LYS A 70 26.35 14.78 10.09
N GLU A 71 26.43 13.97 11.15
CA GLU A 71 26.14 12.54 11.06
C GLU A 71 24.64 12.30 10.77
N SER A 72 23.76 13.08 11.39
CA SER A 72 22.32 13.04 11.12
C SER A 72 21.98 13.47 9.67
N GLU A 73 22.67 14.47 9.12
CA GLU A 73 22.49 14.89 7.71
C GLU A 73 22.90 13.77 6.74
N GLU A 74 24.06 13.14 6.97
CA GLU A 74 24.54 12.02 6.15
C GLU A 74 23.58 10.82 6.20
N LYS A 75 23.11 10.46 7.40
CA LYS A 75 22.10 9.41 7.58
C LYS A 75 20.79 9.72 6.85
N SER A 76 20.36 10.99 6.86
CA SER A 76 19.16 11.46 6.17
C SER A 76 19.30 11.41 4.65
N ASP A 77 20.47 11.74 4.11
CA ASP A 77 20.75 11.66 2.67
C ASP A 77 20.76 10.20 2.20
N ILE A 78 21.42 9.30 2.93
CA ILE A 78 21.40 7.85 2.64
C ILE A 78 19.96 7.32 2.67
N TYR A 79 19.20 7.64 3.72
CA TYR A 79 17.80 7.22 3.84
C TYR A 79 16.94 7.76 2.70
N SER A 80 17.12 9.02 2.32
CA SER A 80 16.38 9.66 1.23
C SER A 80 16.69 9.07 -0.14
N ASN A 81 17.95 8.68 -0.38
CA ASN A 81 18.36 7.99 -1.59
C ASN A 81 17.75 6.59 -1.66
N ASN A 82 17.88 5.80 -0.60
CA ASN A 82 17.25 4.47 -0.51
C ASN A 82 15.73 4.55 -0.69
N MET A 83 15.10 5.56 -0.09
CA MET A 83 13.68 5.82 -0.27
C MET A 83 13.34 6.16 -1.71
N THR A 84 14.11 7.02 -2.37
CA THR A 84 13.87 7.34 -3.79
C THR A 84 13.87 6.07 -4.63
N GLU A 85 14.88 5.21 -4.46
CA GLU A 85 15.03 3.96 -5.22
C GLU A 85 13.89 2.97 -4.94
N ALA A 86 13.52 2.80 -3.67
CA ALA A 86 12.46 1.88 -3.24
C ALA A 86 11.03 2.40 -3.53
N MET A 87 10.86 3.73 -3.57
CA MET A 87 9.57 4.37 -3.72
C MET A 87 9.25 4.73 -5.17
N GLY A 88 10.24 4.87 -6.04
CA GLY A 88 10.05 5.34 -7.41
C GLY A 88 9.52 6.79 -7.47
N ALA A 89 9.78 7.57 -6.42
CA ALA A 89 9.31 8.93 -6.26
C ALA A 89 10.39 9.79 -5.60
N VAL A 90 10.53 11.04 -6.07
CA VAL A 90 11.50 11.99 -5.53
C VAL A 90 10.99 12.59 -4.25
N LEU A 91 11.32 11.94 -3.14
CA LEU A 91 10.95 12.37 -1.80
C LEU A 91 12.22 12.48 -0.95
N THR A 92 12.27 13.49 -0.08
CA THR A 92 13.43 13.75 0.79
C THR A 92 12.97 13.79 2.23
N TYR A 93 13.72 13.11 3.09
CA TYR A 93 13.58 13.19 4.53
C TYR A 93 14.84 13.81 5.14
N ARG A 94 14.63 14.72 6.09
CA ARG A 94 15.69 15.47 6.76
C ARG A 94 15.44 15.36 8.26
N HIS A 95 16.10 14.40 8.91
CA HIS A 95 15.85 14.08 10.31
C HIS A 95 16.27 15.25 11.22
N GLU A 96 17.37 15.90 10.92
CA GLU A 96 17.90 17.02 11.70
C GLU A 96 17.00 18.27 11.72
N LEU A 97 16.00 18.35 10.84
CA LEU A 97 14.99 19.42 10.86
C LEU A 97 13.84 19.18 11.84
N GLY A 98 13.84 18.03 12.52
CA GLY A 98 12.84 17.69 13.53
C GLY A 98 11.56 17.06 12.99
N MET A 99 10.66 16.73 13.92
CA MET A 99 9.34 16.19 13.61
C MET A 99 8.54 17.16 12.73
N ASN A 100 8.04 16.69 11.58
CA ASN A 100 7.17 17.43 10.67
C ASN A 100 5.89 16.65 10.36
N TYR A 101 4.81 17.36 10.03
CA TYR A 101 3.51 16.74 9.79
C TYR A 101 2.54 17.65 9.03
N ASN A 102 1.45 17.07 8.51
CA ASN A 102 0.36 17.78 7.88
C ASN A 102 -0.99 17.21 8.34
N PHE A 103 -1.96 18.08 8.61
CA PHE A 103 -3.36 17.69 8.74
C PHE A 103 -3.89 17.25 7.38
N ILE A 104 -4.40 16.03 7.32
CA ILE A 104 -5.05 15.47 6.13
C ILE A 104 -6.56 15.76 6.20
N THR A 105 -7.15 15.49 7.36
CA THR A 105 -8.49 15.90 7.78
C THR A 105 -8.39 16.61 9.14
N PRO A 106 -9.46 17.23 9.66
CA PRO A 106 -9.42 17.88 10.98
C PRO A 106 -9.05 16.96 12.15
N ASP A 107 -9.25 15.64 12.00
CA ASP A 107 -9.03 14.59 13.00
C ASP A 107 -7.88 13.64 12.66
N LEU A 108 -7.18 13.83 11.53
CA LEU A 108 -6.13 12.92 11.05
C LEU A 108 -4.89 13.69 10.59
N ILE A 109 -3.75 13.39 11.22
CA ILE A 109 -2.44 13.91 10.87
C ILE A 109 -1.56 12.77 10.35
N VAL A 110 -0.79 13.06 9.30
CA VAL A 110 0.33 12.21 8.85
C VAL A 110 1.65 12.96 9.05
N GLY A 111 2.63 12.31 9.67
CA GLY A 111 3.90 12.93 10.00
C GLY A 111 5.10 11.98 10.03
N SER A 112 6.28 12.57 10.23
CA SER A 112 7.53 11.88 10.52
C SER A 112 7.58 11.40 11.97
N CYS A 113 8.64 10.68 12.33
CA CYS A 113 8.82 10.22 13.70
C CYS A 113 8.93 11.38 14.70
N LEU A 114 8.42 11.13 15.91
CA LEU A 114 8.85 11.84 17.11
C LEU A 114 10.33 11.51 17.32
N GLN A 115 11.09 12.47 17.84
CA GLN A 115 12.52 12.31 18.09
C GLN A 115 12.83 12.35 19.59
N THR A 116 12.01 13.05 20.36
CA THR A 116 12.21 13.25 21.80
C THR A 116 10.89 13.21 22.57
N PRO A 117 10.91 12.98 23.88
CA PRO A 117 9.72 13.11 24.73
C PRO A 117 9.00 14.47 24.59
N ALA A 118 9.73 15.57 24.36
CA ALA A 118 9.16 16.90 24.16
C ALA A 118 8.26 17.01 22.92
N ASP A 119 8.40 16.10 21.94
CA ASP A 119 7.50 16.06 20.79
C ASP A 119 6.09 15.59 21.17
N VAL A 120 5.95 14.81 22.26
CA VAL A 120 4.63 14.45 22.81
C VAL A 120 3.89 15.70 23.24
N ASP A 121 4.55 16.64 23.92
CA ASP A 121 3.93 17.90 24.35
C ASP A 121 3.47 18.75 23.15
N LYS A 122 4.27 18.78 22.07
CA LYS A 122 3.89 19.47 20.83
C LYS A 122 2.60 18.89 20.26
N LEU A 123 2.47 17.56 20.22
CA LEU A 123 1.27 16.88 19.72
C LEU A 123 0.06 17.07 20.65
N ARG A 124 0.25 16.96 21.97
CA ARG A 124 -0.81 17.26 22.96
C ARG A 124 -1.33 18.69 22.82
N SER A 125 -0.44 19.66 22.61
CA SER A 125 -0.81 21.08 22.48
C SER A 125 -1.76 21.39 21.32
N ILE A 126 -1.77 20.53 20.28
CA ILE A 126 -2.66 20.64 19.12
C ILE A 126 -3.85 19.68 19.19
N GLY A 127 -4.06 18.99 20.31
CA GLY A 127 -5.21 18.11 20.54
C GLY A 127 -5.07 16.67 20.03
N VAL A 128 -3.83 16.22 19.76
CA VAL A 128 -3.58 14.80 19.47
C VAL A 128 -3.88 13.97 20.70
N LYS A 129 -4.66 12.90 20.52
CA LYS A 129 -4.98 11.92 21.55
C LYS A 129 -4.43 10.53 21.26
N THR A 130 -4.05 10.25 20.01
CA THR A 130 -3.48 8.96 19.62
C THR A 130 -2.22 9.21 18.80
N ILE A 131 -1.05 8.81 19.32
CA ILE A 131 0.20 8.71 18.57
C ILE A 131 0.29 7.28 18.05
N TYR A 132 0.30 7.11 16.74
CA TYR A 132 0.25 5.81 16.07
C TYR A 132 1.54 5.55 15.29
N CYS A 133 2.47 4.85 15.95
CA CYS A 133 3.82 4.59 15.47
C CYS A 133 3.89 3.29 14.65
N LEU A 134 4.31 3.40 13.40
CA LEU A 134 4.48 2.27 12.47
C LEU A 134 5.93 1.76 12.36
N GLN A 135 6.86 2.34 13.13
CA GLN A 135 8.28 2.03 13.04
C GLN A 135 8.64 0.70 13.69
N GLN A 136 9.56 -0.02 13.07
CA GLN A 136 10.29 -1.12 13.68
C GLN A 136 11.44 -0.58 14.53
N ASN A 137 11.97 -1.38 15.44
CA ASN A 137 13.14 -1.00 16.25
C ASN A 137 14.35 -0.65 15.38
N SER A 138 14.58 -1.35 14.27
CA SER A 138 15.66 -1.04 13.33
C SER A 138 15.57 0.38 12.74
N ASP A 139 14.36 0.90 12.55
CA ASP A 139 14.15 2.26 12.05
C ASP A 139 14.54 3.31 13.10
N LEU A 140 14.21 3.01 14.36
CA LEU A 140 14.46 3.87 15.51
C LEU A 140 15.94 3.87 15.86
N GLU A 141 16.57 2.69 15.86
CA GLU A 141 18.01 2.50 16.06
C GLU A 141 18.84 3.25 15.02
N TYR A 142 18.43 3.24 13.74
CA TYR A 142 19.16 3.94 12.67
C TYR A 142 19.31 5.45 12.96
N PHE A 143 18.26 6.09 13.49
CA PHE A 143 18.24 7.52 13.85
C PHE A 143 18.39 7.76 15.37
N SER A 144 18.85 6.77 16.13
CA SER A 144 19.09 6.90 17.56
C SER A 144 17.88 7.41 18.38
N VAL A 145 16.65 7.06 17.97
CA VAL A 145 15.42 7.49 18.64
C VAL A 145 15.10 6.56 19.82
N ASP A 146 15.08 7.12 21.03
CA ASP A 146 14.68 6.40 22.24
C ASP A 146 13.14 6.31 22.34
N ILE A 147 12.58 5.26 21.73
CA ILE A 147 11.14 5.03 21.73
C ILE A 147 10.57 4.73 23.12
N GLU A 148 11.35 4.12 24.01
CA GLU A 148 10.86 3.78 25.35
C GLU A 148 10.75 5.05 26.19
N ALA A 149 11.72 5.97 26.13
CA ALA A 149 11.58 7.28 26.78
C ALA A 149 10.36 8.07 26.28
N ILE A 150 10.07 8.04 24.97
CA ILE A 150 8.89 8.70 24.39
C ILE A 150 7.59 8.07 24.92
N ARG A 151 7.53 6.73 24.96
CA ARG A 151 6.35 5.97 25.44
C ARG A 151 6.12 6.15 26.93
N GLU A 152 7.17 6.06 27.74
CA GLU A 152 7.12 6.30 29.17
C GLU A 152 6.61 7.72 29.45
N TYR A 153 7.15 8.72 28.76
CA TYR A 153 6.69 10.09 28.91
C TYR A 153 5.23 10.29 28.50
N ALA A 154 4.81 9.74 27.36
CA ALA A 154 3.41 9.79 26.94
C ALA A 154 2.46 9.13 27.96
N SER A 155 2.90 8.03 28.60
CA SER A 155 2.10 7.32 29.62
C SER A 155 1.88 8.10 30.92
N THR A 156 2.60 9.20 31.14
CA THR A 156 2.39 10.08 32.29
C THR A 156 1.14 10.96 32.15
N PHE A 157 0.50 10.97 30.98
CA PHE A 157 -0.70 11.75 30.68
C PHE A 157 -1.90 10.84 30.43
N ASP A 158 -3.09 11.31 30.79
CA ASP A 158 -4.36 10.59 30.63
C ASP A 158 -5.11 10.96 29.34
N ASP A 159 -4.64 11.98 28.63
CA ASP A 159 -5.28 12.57 27.45
C ASP A 159 -4.63 12.20 26.11
N ILE A 160 -3.51 11.45 26.13
CA ILE A 160 -2.82 10.95 24.94
C ILE A 160 -2.35 9.51 25.13
N GLU A 161 -2.46 8.70 24.09
CA GLU A 161 -1.99 7.32 24.07
C GLU A 161 -0.96 7.13 22.96
N HIS A 162 0.16 6.48 23.28
CA HIS A 162 1.14 6.05 22.29
C HIS A 162 0.98 4.56 21.97
N LEU A 163 0.65 4.26 20.70
CA LEU A 163 0.48 2.91 20.19
C LEU A 163 1.55 2.57 19.16
N ARG A 164 1.98 1.30 19.16
CA ARG A 164 2.86 0.73 18.13
C ARG A 164 2.11 -0.31 17.31
N ALA A 165 2.29 -0.24 15.99
CA ALA A 165 1.75 -1.17 15.02
C ALA A 165 2.74 -1.30 13.85
N GLU A 166 3.77 -2.10 14.05
CA GLU A 166 4.94 -2.11 13.18
C GLU A 166 4.66 -2.60 11.76
N ILE A 167 5.29 -1.92 10.79
CA ILE A 167 5.34 -2.27 9.37
C ILE A 167 6.78 -2.06 8.89
N ARG A 168 7.36 -3.03 8.18
CA ARG A 168 8.74 -2.95 7.66
C ARG A 168 8.90 -1.84 6.64
N ASP A 169 10.00 -1.08 6.76
CA ASP A 169 10.28 0.00 5.82
C ASP A 169 10.68 -0.53 4.44
N PHE A 170 10.40 0.28 3.41
CA PHE A 170 10.70 -0.05 2.01
C PHE A 170 10.15 -1.41 1.52
N ASP A 171 9.03 -1.85 2.12
CA ASP A 171 8.40 -3.12 1.80
C ASP A 171 6.88 -2.95 1.59
N ALA A 172 6.49 -2.85 0.31
CA ALA A 172 5.07 -2.72 -0.05
C ALA A 172 4.28 -4.01 0.20
N PHE A 173 4.95 -5.17 0.23
CA PHE A 173 4.31 -6.45 0.50
C PHE A 173 4.01 -6.60 1.99
N ASP A 174 4.95 -6.24 2.87
CA ASP A 174 4.71 -6.19 4.31
C ASP A 174 3.60 -5.17 4.62
N LEU A 175 3.63 -3.98 4.02
CA LEU A 175 2.54 -3.00 4.14
C LEU A 175 1.18 -3.62 3.78
N ARG A 176 1.06 -4.28 2.61
CA ARG A 176 -0.17 -4.98 2.19
C ARG A 176 -0.65 -5.96 3.26
N LEU A 177 0.23 -6.84 3.74
CA LEU A 177 -0.15 -7.88 4.70
C LEU A 177 -0.50 -7.33 6.08
N ARG A 178 0.13 -6.23 6.51
CA ARG A 178 -0.05 -5.65 7.83
C ARG A 178 -1.26 -4.70 7.91
N LEU A 179 -1.58 -4.00 6.81
CA LEU A 179 -2.66 -3.01 6.76
C LEU A 179 -3.98 -3.46 7.42
N PRO A 180 -4.51 -4.68 7.19
CA PRO A 180 -5.78 -5.09 7.80
C PRO A 180 -5.77 -5.04 9.34
N CYS A 181 -4.71 -5.54 9.98
CA CYS A 181 -4.58 -5.50 11.45
C CYS A 181 -4.19 -4.11 11.95
N VAL A 182 -3.30 -3.42 11.22
CA VAL A 182 -2.84 -2.08 11.60
C VAL A 182 -3.99 -1.07 11.53
N VAL A 183 -4.85 -1.13 10.51
CA VAL A 183 -6.01 -0.22 10.41
C VAL A 183 -7.09 -0.60 11.42
N SER A 184 -7.25 -1.88 11.77
CA SER A 184 -8.15 -2.29 12.84
C SER A 184 -7.75 -1.69 14.19
N LYS A 185 -6.48 -1.85 14.59
CA LYS A 185 -5.96 -1.29 15.85
C LYS A 185 -6.07 0.23 15.88
N LEU A 186 -5.80 0.91 14.76
CA LEU A 186 -6.01 2.35 14.60
C LEU A 186 -7.49 2.74 14.77
N HIS A 187 -8.39 2.04 14.09
CA HIS A 187 -9.83 2.31 14.13
C HIS A 187 -10.38 2.22 15.55
N LYS A 188 -10.02 1.17 16.27
CA LYS A 188 -10.42 0.96 17.67
C LYS A 188 -9.84 2.04 18.59
N ALA A 189 -8.57 2.41 18.42
CA ALA A 189 -7.94 3.46 19.17
C ALA A 189 -8.62 4.82 18.96
N ILE A 190 -8.91 5.19 17.70
CA ILE A 190 -9.60 6.44 17.38
C ILE A 190 -11.03 6.45 17.96
N ASN A 191 -11.78 5.35 17.84
CA ASN A 191 -13.13 5.25 18.41
C ASN A 191 -13.13 5.39 19.94
N ARG A 192 -12.11 4.85 20.60
CA ARG A 192 -11.96 4.92 22.07
C ARG A 192 -11.51 6.31 22.54
N ASN A 193 -10.49 6.87 21.90
CA ASN A 193 -9.80 8.06 22.38
C ASN A 193 -10.48 9.35 21.88
N GLY A 194 -11.08 9.30 20.69
CA GLY A 194 -11.52 10.46 19.93
C GLY A 194 -10.37 11.43 19.62
N GLY A 195 -10.69 12.69 19.38
CA GLY A 195 -9.69 13.73 19.11
C GLY A 195 -8.91 13.50 17.83
N ILE A 196 -7.67 13.97 17.78
CA ILE A 196 -6.82 13.87 16.58
C ILE A 196 -5.91 12.65 16.70
N ALA A 197 -5.80 11.88 15.61
CA ALA A 197 -4.83 10.81 15.46
C ALA A 197 -3.61 11.28 14.67
N TYR A 198 -2.42 11.03 15.22
CA TYR A 198 -1.13 11.29 14.60
C TYR A 198 -0.52 9.97 14.11
N ILE A 199 -0.64 9.69 12.81
CA ILE A 199 -0.07 8.49 12.20
C ILE A 199 1.33 8.81 11.68
N HIS A 200 2.34 8.07 12.13
CA HIS A 200 3.71 8.28 11.68
C HIS A 200 4.47 7.00 11.40
N CYS A 201 5.49 7.15 10.56
CA CYS A 201 6.57 6.19 10.39
C CYS A 201 7.89 6.94 10.59
N THR A 202 8.98 6.59 9.90
CA THR A 202 10.22 7.37 9.96
C THR A 202 10.05 8.76 9.34
N ALA A 203 9.77 8.83 8.03
CA ALA A 203 9.65 10.09 7.31
C ALA A 203 8.22 10.60 7.14
N GLY A 204 7.21 9.75 7.36
CA GLY A 204 5.81 10.07 7.03
C GLY A 204 5.54 10.09 5.52
N LEU A 205 6.29 9.33 4.73
CA LEU A 205 6.27 9.41 3.26
C LEU A 205 5.85 8.11 2.57
N GLY A 206 5.78 6.98 3.29
CA GLY A 206 5.36 5.67 2.77
C GLY A 206 4.31 4.98 3.63
N ARG A 207 4.75 4.32 4.71
CA ARG A 207 3.90 3.51 5.60
C ARG A 207 2.76 4.30 6.25
N ALA A 208 3.07 5.47 6.82
CA ALA A 208 2.08 6.34 7.45
C ALA A 208 1.02 6.88 6.46
N PRO A 209 1.38 7.51 5.32
CA PRO A 209 0.40 7.94 4.35
C PRO A 209 -0.39 6.77 3.74
N GLY A 210 0.22 5.60 3.55
CA GLY A 210 -0.50 4.39 3.11
C GLY A 210 -1.53 3.90 4.13
N THR A 211 -1.18 3.91 5.42
CA THR A 211 -2.10 3.53 6.52
C THR A 211 -3.24 4.55 6.67
N ALA A 212 -2.93 5.85 6.59
CA ALA A 212 -3.94 6.90 6.62
C ALA A 212 -4.91 6.80 5.44
N LEU A 213 -4.38 6.57 4.22
CA LEU A 213 -5.19 6.39 3.03
C LEU A 213 -6.13 5.18 3.14
N ALA A 214 -5.62 4.04 3.65
CA ALA A 214 -6.43 2.86 3.90
C ALA A 214 -7.52 3.13 4.95
N TYR A 215 -7.21 3.86 6.03
CA TYR A 215 -8.19 4.26 7.04
C TYR A 215 -9.29 5.15 6.46
N MET A 216 -8.94 6.19 5.68
CA MET A 216 -9.92 7.05 5.02
C MET A 216 -10.86 6.25 4.10
N PHE A 217 -10.29 5.30 3.35
CA PHE A 217 -11.03 4.48 2.39
C PHE A 217 -11.95 3.45 3.07
N TRP A 218 -11.43 2.70 4.05
CA TRP A 218 -12.14 1.59 4.69
C TRP A 218 -13.09 2.04 5.80
N VAL A 219 -12.75 3.11 6.53
CA VAL A 219 -13.46 3.54 7.74
C VAL A 219 -14.25 4.82 7.52
N GLN A 220 -13.65 5.85 6.92
CA GLN A 220 -14.27 7.18 6.77
C GLN A 220 -15.11 7.33 5.49
N ASP A 221 -15.42 6.23 4.82
CA ASP A 221 -16.31 6.16 3.66
C ASP A 221 -15.89 7.00 2.43
N TYR A 222 -14.60 7.36 2.33
CA TYR A 222 -14.06 7.97 1.10
C TYR A 222 -14.02 6.96 -0.04
N LYS A 223 -14.06 7.45 -1.29
CA LYS A 223 -13.51 6.71 -2.44
C LYS A 223 -11.98 6.73 -2.38
N LEU A 224 -11.34 5.69 -2.88
CA LEU A 224 -9.87 5.55 -2.78
C LEU A 224 -9.13 6.70 -3.47
N ASN A 225 -9.55 7.08 -4.69
CA ASN A 225 -8.90 8.16 -5.44
C ASN A 225 -9.21 9.56 -4.89
N ASP A 226 -10.39 9.76 -4.30
CA ASP A 226 -10.72 11.03 -3.61
C ASP A 226 -9.86 11.20 -2.35
N ALA A 227 -9.70 10.13 -1.57
CA ALA A 227 -8.82 10.12 -0.41
C ALA A 227 -7.35 10.34 -0.79
N LEU A 228 -6.89 9.70 -1.88
CA LEU A 228 -5.53 9.89 -2.40
C LEU A 228 -5.30 11.34 -2.83
N THR A 229 -6.26 11.91 -3.58
CA THR A 229 -6.20 13.31 -4.03
C THR A 229 -6.12 14.27 -2.84
N LEU A 230 -6.95 14.06 -1.82
CA LEU A 230 -6.93 14.87 -0.60
C LEU A 230 -5.58 14.74 0.12
N LEU A 231 -5.10 13.51 0.34
CA LEU A 231 -3.81 13.24 0.98
C LEU A 231 -2.65 13.96 0.28
N LEU A 232 -2.53 13.77 -1.04
CA LEU A 232 -1.46 14.35 -1.85
C LEU A 232 -1.57 15.88 -1.96
N SER A 233 -2.77 16.45 -1.84
CA SER A 233 -2.95 17.92 -1.77
C SER A 233 -2.40 18.54 -0.48
N LYS A 234 -2.21 17.73 0.58
CA LYS A 234 -1.76 18.18 1.90
C LYS A 234 -0.32 17.79 2.20
N ARG A 235 0.13 16.64 1.68
CA ARG A 235 1.47 16.11 1.92
C ARG A 235 1.99 15.40 0.68
N SER A 236 3.11 15.88 0.15
CA SER A 236 3.84 15.17 -0.90
C SER A 236 4.43 13.88 -0.31
N CYS A 237 3.96 12.74 -0.79
CA CYS A 237 4.30 11.41 -0.28
C CYS A 237 3.96 10.33 -1.31
N PHE A 238 4.27 9.07 -0.98
CA PHE A 238 4.00 7.93 -1.84
C PHE A 238 3.30 6.79 -1.05
N PRO A 239 1.95 6.82 -0.95
CA PRO A 239 1.17 5.96 -0.06
C PRO A 239 1.01 4.49 -0.52
N LYS A 240 1.73 4.06 -1.56
CA LYS A 240 1.72 2.68 -2.08
C LYS A 240 0.31 2.16 -2.37
N MET A 241 -0.41 2.85 -3.26
CA MET A 241 -1.82 2.54 -3.57
C MET A 241 -2.07 1.07 -3.94
N ASP A 242 -1.15 0.42 -4.67
CA ASP A 242 -1.27 -1.00 -5.04
C ASP A 242 -1.30 -1.93 -3.82
N ALA A 243 -0.60 -1.60 -2.72
CA ALA A 243 -0.65 -2.36 -1.48
C ALA A 243 -2.04 -2.28 -0.81
N ILE A 244 -2.68 -1.09 -0.85
CA ILE A 244 -4.02 -0.87 -0.29
C ILE A 244 -5.08 -1.60 -1.12
N LYS A 245 -4.99 -1.51 -2.46
CA LYS A 245 -5.88 -2.25 -3.38
C LYS A 245 -5.77 -3.75 -3.12
N SER A 246 -4.54 -4.26 -3.03
CA SER A 246 -4.28 -5.67 -2.75
C SER A 246 -4.84 -6.11 -1.39
N ALA A 247 -4.59 -5.34 -0.33
CA ALA A 247 -5.10 -5.65 1.00
C ALA A 247 -6.64 -5.63 1.06
N THR A 248 -7.27 -4.76 0.26
CA THR A 248 -8.74 -4.71 0.12
C THR A 248 -9.26 -5.99 -0.54
N VAL A 249 -8.61 -6.46 -1.62
CA VAL A 249 -8.93 -7.75 -2.26
C VAL A 249 -8.75 -8.90 -1.29
N ASP A 250 -7.66 -8.89 -0.51
CA ASP A 250 -7.36 -9.94 0.47
C ASP A 250 -8.45 -10.04 1.55
N ILE A 251 -8.95 -8.91 2.06
CA ILE A 251 -10.06 -8.89 3.02
C ILE A 251 -11.34 -9.47 2.40
N LEU A 252 -11.64 -9.09 1.15
CA LEU A 252 -12.91 -9.43 0.50
C LEU A 252 -12.96 -10.85 -0.06
N THR A 253 -11.83 -11.38 -0.50
CA THR A 253 -11.74 -12.64 -1.27
C THR A 253 -10.81 -13.69 -0.65
N GLY A 254 -9.99 -13.29 0.34
CA GLY A 254 -8.96 -14.12 0.95
C GLY A 254 -7.64 -14.12 0.18
N LEU A 255 -6.54 -14.48 0.87
CA LEU A 255 -5.22 -14.66 0.25
C LEU A 255 -5.15 -15.97 -0.55
N LYS A 256 -5.26 -15.88 -1.87
CA LYS A 256 -4.95 -16.98 -2.80
C LYS A 256 -3.53 -16.84 -3.33
N ARG A 257 -2.70 -17.88 -3.18
CA ARG A 257 -1.31 -17.90 -3.65
C ARG A 257 -1.15 -18.75 -4.90
N LYS A 258 -0.20 -18.37 -5.76
CA LYS A 258 0.18 -19.10 -6.96
C LYS A 258 1.70 -19.28 -7.04
N PRO A 259 2.17 -20.43 -7.54
CA PRO A 259 3.57 -20.63 -7.82
C PRO A 259 3.98 -19.75 -9.01
N VAL A 260 5.06 -19.01 -8.84
CA VAL A 260 5.69 -18.17 -9.86
C VAL A 260 7.16 -18.54 -9.98
N THR A 261 7.71 -18.40 -11.19
CA THR A 261 9.13 -18.65 -11.46
C THR A 261 9.72 -17.44 -12.15
N LEU A 262 10.74 -16.85 -11.52
CA LEU A 262 11.54 -15.76 -12.06
C LEU A 262 12.84 -16.34 -12.61
N THR A 263 13.27 -15.90 -13.79
CA THR A 263 14.39 -16.52 -14.50
C THR A 263 15.34 -15.47 -15.08
N TRP A 264 16.62 -15.61 -14.75
CA TRP A 264 17.70 -14.88 -15.41
C TRP A 264 18.53 -15.83 -16.28
N LYS A 265 18.67 -15.53 -17.57
CA LYS A 265 19.49 -16.33 -18.50
C LYS A 265 20.93 -15.83 -18.51
N GLY A 266 21.87 -16.76 -18.46
CA GLY A 266 23.31 -16.45 -18.46
C GLY A 266 24.07 -17.43 -17.59
N ALA A 267 25.11 -18.04 -18.17
CA ALA A 267 26.02 -18.94 -17.47
C ALA A 267 27.32 -18.23 -17.04
N GLU A 268 27.53 -17.03 -17.56
CA GLU A 268 28.72 -16.20 -17.39
C GLU A 268 28.74 -15.41 -16.07
N CYS A 269 27.57 -15.20 -15.45
CA CYS A 269 27.50 -14.54 -14.15
C CYS A 269 27.79 -15.50 -13.00
N SER A 270 28.37 -14.97 -11.92
CA SER A 270 28.77 -15.74 -10.73
C SER A 270 27.68 -15.76 -9.66
N SER A 271 26.81 -14.75 -9.65
CA SER A 271 25.71 -14.60 -8.70
C SER A 271 24.55 -13.84 -9.33
N VAL A 272 23.33 -14.26 -9.00
CA VAL A 272 22.10 -13.55 -9.33
C VAL A 272 21.22 -13.54 -8.09
N GLU A 273 20.78 -12.36 -7.68
CA GLU A 273 19.85 -12.13 -6.58
C GLU A 273 18.67 -11.28 -7.04
N ILE A 274 17.59 -11.27 -6.26
CA ILE A 274 16.43 -10.39 -6.44
C ILE A 274 16.17 -9.60 -5.16
N SER A 275 15.79 -8.33 -5.32
CA SER A 275 15.23 -7.48 -4.26
C SER A 275 13.88 -6.89 -4.69
N GLY A 276 13.09 -6.40 -3.72
CA GLY A 276 11.68 -6.02 -3.93
C GLY A 276 10.76 -7.22 -3.72
N LEU A 277 9.92 -7.52 -4.71
CA LEU A 277 9.02 -8.67 -4.74
C LEU A 277 8.19 -8.79 -3.44
N ASP A 278 8.28 -9.92 -2.74
CA ASP A 278 7.61 -10.20 -1.47
C ASP A 278 8.54 -10.10 -0.24
N ILE A 279 9.70 -9.48 -0.41
CA ILE A 279 10.71 -9.27 0.66
C ILE A 279 11.07 -7.79 0.89
N GLY A 280 10.58 -6.89 0.05
CA GLY A 280 10.94 -5.47 0.09
C GLY A 280 12.34 -5.18 -0.43
N TRP A 281 12.67 -3.90 -0.50
CA TRP A 281 13.91 -3.41 -1.13
C TRP A 281 15.14 -3.49 -0.22
N GLY A 282 14.94 -3.70 1.09
CA GLY A 282 16.03 -3.87 2.06
C GLY A 282 16.61 -5.29 2.13
N GLN A 283 16.00 -6.26 1.44
CA GLN A 283 16.38 -7.67 1.47
C GLN A 283 16.75 -8.18 0.08
N ARG A 284 17.50 -9.29 0.04
CA ARG A 284 17.90 -9.96 -1.21
C ARG A 284 17.70 -11.46 -1.07
N ILE A 285 17.25 -12.10 -2.15
CA ILE A 285 17.18 -13.56 -2.25
C ILE A 285 18.07 -14.01 -3.42
N PRO A 286 19.02 -14.93 -3.20
CA PRO A 286 19.80 -15.53 -4.28
C PRO A 286 18.95 -16.50 -5.11
N LEU A 287 19.15 -16.46 -6.43
CA LEU A 287 18.61 -17.43 -7.37
C LEU A 287 19.49 -18.69 -7.38
N LYS A 288 18.91 -19.82 -7.80
CA LYS A 288 19.64 -21.08 -7.98
C LYS A 288 20.03 -21.26 -9.44
N TYR A 289 21.30 -21.50 -9.71
CA TYR A 289 21.76 -21.83 -11.05
C TYR A 289 21.36 -23.26 -11.44
N ILE A 290 20.79 -23.41 -12.64
CA ILE A 290 20.38 -24.68 -13.23
C ILE A 290 21.24 -24.94 -14.46
N GLU A 291 22.32 -25.74 -14.28
CA GLU A 291 23.32 -26.02 -15.33
C GLU A 291 22.71 -26.52 -16.64
N SER A 292 21.71 -27.41 -16.55
CA SER A 292 21.05 -27.99 -17.73
C SER A 292 20.28 -26.98 -18.58
N GLN A 293 19.93 -25.83 -18.01
CA GLN A 293 19.19 -24.75 -18.68
C GLN A 293 20.08 -23.53 -18.98
N GLY A 294 21.28 -23.45 -18.38
CA GLY A 294 22.14 -22.28 -18.48
C GLY A 294 21.48 -21.02 -17.89
N SER A 295 20.69 -21.18 -16.83
CA SER A 295 19.90 -20.08 -16.25
C SER A 295 19.77 -20.17 -14.73
N TRP A 296 19.52 -19.03 -14.13
CA TRP A 296 19.24 -18.86 -12.70
C TRP A 296 17.74 -18.77 -12.48
N THR A 297 17.21 -19.48 -11.48
CA THR A 297 15.77 -19.52 -11.20
C THR A 297 15.45 -19.24 -9.73
N LEU A 298 14.33 -18.56 -9.50
CA LEU A 298 13.70 -18.42 -8.19
C LEU A 298 12.23 -18.84 -8.29
N HIS A 299 11.84 -19.80 -7.45
CA HIS A 299 10.45 -20.20 -7.27
C HIS A 299 9.87 -19.51 -6.03
N ARG A 300 8.69 -18.90 -6.15
CA ARG A 300 7.95 -18.27 -5.04
C ARG A 300 6.47 -18.66 -5.13
N ASP A 301 5.79 -18.67 -3.99
CA ASP A 301 4.32 -18.75 -3.94
C ASP A 301 3.76 -17.39 -3.55
N LEU A 302 3.28 -16.63 -4.53
CA LEU A 302 2.84 -15.24 -4.33
C LEU A 302 1.33 -15.12 -4.37
N PRO A 303 0.74 -14.26 -3.51
CA PRO A 303 -0.66 -13.88 -3.66
C PRO A 303 -0.96 -13.20 -5.01
N GLU A 304 -2.24 -13.15 -5.40
CA GLU A 304 -2.66 -12.28 -6.50
C GLU A 304 -2.29 -10.81 -6.23
N GLY A 305 -1.80 -10.09 -7.23
CA GLY A 305 -1.38 -8.70 -7.11
C GLY A 305 -0.20 -8.37 -8.01
N ARG A 306 0.29 -7.14 -7.87
CA ARG A 306 1.43 -6.60 -8.60
C ARG A 306 2.64 -6.47 -7.68
N TYR A 307 3.80 -6.95 -8.15
CA TYR A 307 5.03 -6.99 -7.38
C TYR A 307 6.17 -6.39 -8.21
N GLU A 308 6.72 -5.26 -7.76
CA GLU A 308 7.93 -4.69 -8.37
C GLU A 308 9.18 -5.33 -7.78
N TYR A 309 10.18 -5.57 -8.62
CA TYR A 309 11.44 -6.18 -8.22
C TYR A 309 12.57 -5.77 -9.16
N LYS A 310 13.80 -6.06 -8.76
CA LYS A 310 15.00 -5.84 -9.58
C LYS A 310 16.05 -6.91 -9.30
N TYR A 311 16.84 -7.25 -10.31
CA TYR A 311 17.93 -8.20 -10.15
C TYR A 311 19.18 -7.50 -9.65
N ILE A 312 20.02 -8.26 -8.94
CA ILE A 312 21.39 -7.91 -8.64
C ILE A 312 22.25 -9.03 -9.25
N VAL A 313 22.99 -8.71 -10.32
CA VAL A 313 23.83 -9.68 -11.05
C VAL A 313 25.28 -9.28 -10.83
N ASP A 314 26.04 -10.15 -10.18
CA ASP A 314 27.44 -9.89 -9.81
C ASP A 314 27.64 -8.55 -9.06
N GLY A 315 26.66 -8.21 -8.21
CA GLY A 315 26.66 -6.98 -7.41
C GLY A 315 25.99 -5.77 -8.07
N GLU A 316 25.66 -5.84 -9.36
CA GLU A 316 25.10 -4.73 -10.12
C GLU A 316 23.56 -4.81 -10.24
N TRP A 317 22.88 -3.71 -9.92
CA TRP A 317 21.43 -3.61 -10.03
C TRP A 317 21.00 -3.50 -11.50
N VAL A 318 20.30 -4.51 -12.00
CA VAL A 318 19.90 -4.61 -13.41
C VAL A 318 18.44 -5.02 -13.57
N THR A 319 17.83 -4.57 -14.66
CA THR A 319 16.52 -5.05 -15.08
C THR A 319 16.65 -6.08 -16.20
N ASN A 320 15.78 -7.08 -16.17
CA ASN A 320 15.62 -8.03 -17.26
C ASN A 320 14.72 -7.42 -18.34
N LYS A 321 15.30 -7.13 -19.52
CA LYS A 321 14.59 -6.52 -20.66
C LYS A 321 13.55 -7.43 -21.30
N HIS A 322 13.54 -8.72 -20.95
CA HIS A 322 12.59 -9.71 -21.46
C HIS A 322 11.40 -9.95 -20.51
N GLU A 323 11.44 -9.37 -19.32
CA GLU A 323 10.34 -9.39 -18.36
C GLU A 323 9.61 -8.04 -18.36
N LEU A 324 8.45 -7.96 -17.71
CA LEU A 324 7.67 -6.72 -17.67
C LEU A 324 8.45 -5.65 -16.89
N LEU A 325 8.36 -4.41 -17.38
CA LEU A 325 9.07 -3.24 -16.83
C LEU A 325 8.09 -2.15 -16.43
N THR A 326 8.33 -1.51 -15.30
CA THR A 326 7.60 -0.31 -14.90
C THR A 326 7.83 0.83 -15.90
N PRO A 327 6.94 1.83 -15.96
CA PRO A 327 7.30 3.11 -16.55
C PRO A 327 8.55 3.67 -15.87
N VAL A 328 9.34 4.42 -16.64
CA VAL A 328 10.51 5.14 -16.13
C VAL A 328 10.04 6.29 -15.25
N ASP A 329 10.56 6.40 -14.03
CA ASP A 329 10.25 7.52 -13.13
C ASP A 329 11.03 8.80 -13.49
N ASP A 330 10.74 9.90 -12.79
CA ASP A 330 11.34 11.21 -13.05
C ASP A 330 12.88 11.25 -12.87
N LYS A 331 13.48 10.24 -12.23
CA LYS A 331 14.94 10.10 -12.05
C LYS A 331 15.55 9.04 -12.97
N GLY A 332 14.75 8.45 -13.86
CA GLY A 332 15.24 7.41 -14.76
C GLY A 332 15.21 6.01 -14.14
N ASN A 333 14.65 5.83 -12.94
CA ASN A 333 14.55 4.51 -12.33
C ASN A 333 13.49 3.69 -13.05
N ILE A 334 13.83 2.42 -13.23
CA ILE A 334 12.97 1.41 -13.83
C ILE A 334 13.18 0.11 -13.07
N ASN A 335 12.07 -0.58 -12.80
CA ASN A 335 12.03 -1.87 -12.13
C ASN A 335 11.40 -2.89 -13.06
N ASN A 336 11.70 -4.17 -12.84
CA ASN A 336 10.83 -5.21 -13.33
C ASN A 336 9.56 -5.27 -12.47
N TYR A 337 8.47 -5.81 -13.02
CA TYR A 337 7.33 -6.17 -12.20
C TYR A 337 6.71 -7.50 -12.63
N LEU A 338 6.02 -8.12 -11.71
CA LEU A 338 5.28 -9.36 -11.89
C LEU A 338 3.81 -9.10 -11.58
N GLN A 339 2.93 -9.52 -12.48
CA GLN A 339 1.49 -9.53 -12.26
C GLN A 339 1.05 -10.97 -11.97
N VAL A 340 0.47 -11.19 -10.80
CA VAL A 340 -0.16 -12.45 -10.42
C VAL A 340 -1.67 -12.23 -10.43
N SER A 341 -2.41 -13.02 -11.19
CA SER A 341 -3.87 -12.93 -11.33
C SER A 341 -4.51 -14.30 -11.19
N ASP A 342 -5.82 -14.37 -10.91
CA ASP A 342 -6.58 -15.61 -11.02
C ASP A 342 -6.57 -16.11 -12.48
N ASP A 343 -6.61 -17.44 -12.69
CA ASP A 343 -6.65 -18.03 -14.02
C ASP A 343 -8.09 -18.12 -14.53
N ASP A 344 -9.06 -18.05 -13.60
CA ASP A 344 -10.47 -17.98 -13.91
C ASP A 344 -10.90 -16.52 -14.14
N PRO A 345 -11.20 -16.13 -15.40
CA PRO A 345 -11.62 -14.76 -15.71
C PRO A 345 -13.00 -14.44 -15.13
N GLU A 346 -13.80 -15.44 -14.76
CA GLU A 346 -15.13 -15.26 -14.16
C GLU A 346 -15.09 -15.24 -12.62
N SER A 347 -13.88 -15.33 -12.03
CA SER A 347 -13.72 -15.33 -10.59
C SER A 347 -14.09 -13.98 -9.95
N LEU A 348 -14.51 -14.01 -8.69
CA LEU A 348 -14.80 -12.81 -7.90
C LEU A 348 -13.56 -11.91 -7.74
N SER A 349 -12.36 -12.47 -7.63
CA SER A 349 -11.13 -11.68 -7.49
C SER A 349 -10.79 -10.97 -8.81
N THR A 350 -10.95 -11.63 -9.95
CA THR A 350 -10.76 -11.02 -11.28
C THR A 350 -11.69 -9.81 -11.47
N ALA A 351 -12.99 -9.98 -11.24
CA ALA A 351 -13.97 -8.89 -11.39
C ALA A 351 -13.71 -7.72 -10.42
N LEU A 352 -13.21 -8.01 -9.21
CA LEU A 352 -12.84 -6.97 -8.24
C LEU A 352 -11.58 -6.22 -8.66
N TRP A 353 -10.57 -6.92 -9.19
CA TRP A 353 -9.36 -6.29 -9.73
C TRP A 353 -9.66 -5.36 -10.91
N GLU A 354 -10.53 -5.77 -11.84
CA GLU A 354 -10.98 -4.92 -12.94
C GLU A 354 -11.62 -3.63 -12.44
N ARG A 355 -12.48 -3.71 -11.42
CA ARG A 355 -13.09 -2.54 -10.77
C ARG A 355 -12.05 -1.67 -10.09
N LEU A 356 -11.09 -2.24 -9.35
CA LEU A 356 -10.04 -1.52 -8.63
C LEU A 356 -9.07 -0.75 -9.53
N LEU A 357 -8.94 -1.16 -10.79
CA LEU A 357 -8.15 -0.45 -11.79
C LEU A 357 -8.88 0.77 -12.35
N SER A 358 -10.18 0.93 -12.09
CA SER A 358 -10.95 2.09 -12.51
C SER A 358 -10.64 3.33 -11.68
N ASP A 359 -10.60 4.49 -12.33
CA ASP A 359 -10.39 5.79 -11.68
C ASP A 359 -11.56 6.22 -10.78
N ASP A 360 -12.76 5.68 -10.97
CA ASP A 360 -13.94 5.97 -10.12
C ASP A 360 -14.31 4.78 -9.21
N PHE A 361 -13.32 3.96 -8.87
CA PHE A 361 -13.56 2.81 -8.01
C PHE A 361 -14.10 3.19 -6.64
N ASP A 362 -15.16 2.49 -6.24
CA ASP A 362 -15.72 2.53 -4.90
C ASP A 362 -16.12 1.12 -4.43
N LEU A 363 -16.10 0.93 -3.11
CA LEU A 363 -16.67 -0.25 -2.48
C LEU A 363 -18.20 -0.12 -2.47
N THR A 364 -18.87 -1.21 -2.82
CA THR A 364 -20.30 -1.36 -2.60
C THR A 364 -20.62 -1.35 -1.11
N THR A 365 -21.87 -1.07 -0.74
CA THR A 365 -22.34 -1.12 0.64
C THR A 365 -22.04 -2.46 1.32
N ASP A 366 -22.22 -3.57 0.60
CA ASP A 366 -21.95 -4.92 1.12
C ASP A 366 -20.46 -5.17 1.34
N GLU A 367 -19.59 -4.71 0.42
CA GLU A 367 -18.13 -4.81 0.58
C GLU A 367 -17.64 -3.95 1.75
N ARG A 368 -18.16 -2.72 1.91
CA ARG A 368 -17.87 -1.87 3.07
C ARG A 368 -18.26 -2.56 4.38
N GLN A 369 -19.42 -3.20 4.43
CA GLN A 369 -19.85 -3.94 5.62
C GLN A 369 -18.90 -5.10 5.95
N VAL A 370 -18.41 -5.83 4.95
CA VAL A 370 -17.42 -6.90 5.14
C VAL A 370 -16.11 -6.36 5.69
N VAL A 371 -15.62 -5.25 5.13
CA VAL A 371 -14.39 -4.61 5.61
C VAL A 371 -14.56 -4.10 7.04
N LYS A 372 -15.65 -3.39 7.36
CA LYS A 372 -15.93 -2.90 8.72
C LYS A 372 -16.00 -4.06 9.72
N GLN A 373 -16.75 -5.12 9.40
CA GLN A 373 -16.83 -6.32 10.24
C GLN A 373 -15.46 -6.97 10.46
N PHE A 374 -14.62 -7.04 9.41
CA PHE A 374 -13.26 -7.56 9.54
C PHE A 374 -12.44 -6.74 10.54
N LEU A 375 -12.51 -5.41 10.46
CA LEU A 375 -11.77 -4.50 11.33
C LEU A 375 -12.24 -4.60 12.79
N ASP A 376 -13.54 -4.72 13.03
CA ASP A 376 -14.11 -4.86 14.37
C ASP A 376 -13.69 -6.19 15.03
N ASP A 377 -13.72 -7.28 14.26
CA ASP A 377 -13.45 -8.62 14.76
C ASP A 377 -11.95 -8.96 14.86
N CYS A 378 -11.08 -8.19 14.19
CA CYS A 378 -9.64 -8.44 14.23
C CYS A 378 -9.14 -8.28 15.66
N PRO A 379 -8.45 -9.27 16.26
CA PRO A 379 -8.02 -9.18 17.65
C PRO A 379 -7.06 -8.01 17.85
N ASP A 380 -7.09 -7.42 19.04
CA ASP A 380 -6.10 -6.44 19.43
C ASP A 380 -4.76 -7.16 19.56
N ALA A 381 -3.78 -6.77 18.73
CA ALA A 381 -2.41 -7.25 18.91
C ALA A 381 -1.85 -6.57 20.17
N GLU A 382 -1.55 -7.39 21.20
CA GLU A 382 -0.87 -6.98 22.44
C GLU A 382 0.37 -6.13 22.16
#